data_AF-A0A5W9NDC3-F1
#
_entry.id   AF-A0A5W9NDC3-F1
#
_cell.length_a   1.000
_cell.length_b   1.000
_cell.length_c   1.000
_cell.angle_alpha   90.00
_cell.angle_beta   90.00
_cell.angle_gamma   90.00
#
_symmetry.space_group_name_H-M   'P 1'
#
loop_
_entity.id
_entity.type
_entity.pdbx_description
1 polymer ?
#
loop_
_entity_poly.entity_id
_entity_poly.type
_entity_poly.pdbx_seq_one_letter_code
_entity_poly.pdbx_strand_id
1 'polypeptide(L)'
;MNNLIKKNTDKMSIHEQKIVTLIESHGINIRDLICVMNKNLVCGFVNTLQYYFCSKSHFYVKTIVKNMKNFINNVSPNYIDDKVIIQYQNMQSAKKPSYFRGLRPFFTKWFELGYPGIDESAVEIAKHFDLKIKKAGQPILQDDPTVGPLTKEEHTSLIKAMSHAYSIGELSLSDYAISLLISLTGRRPQQLVMLKYKDLLQKKLDNDKVEYLISVPRVKQRSKQLQYRELPIISEVASIVQLQANQSVRFVEQTLGKTLDDYNKGKVPVFLNEEKLLDLVIKDCNFLESNKIYAKPTIANRALKNIVKTGNLISNRTGSLLNATPRRLRYTIATMLAKDGHNANTIAELLDHSSTSSTGIYIKNLAESVER
;
A
#
# COMPACT_ATOMS: atom_id res chain seq x y z
N MET A 1 -12.62 0.03 33.58
CA MET A 1 -12.97 -0.94 32.52
C MET A 1 -14.42 -1.40 32.59
N ASN A 2 -14.95 -1.79 33.76
CA ASN A 2 -16.32 -2.34 33.88
C ASN A 2 -17.46 -1.42 33.41
N ASN A 3 -17.36 -0.10 33.61
CA ASN A 3 -18.40 0.85 33.16
C ASN A 3 -18.46 1.05 31.63
N LEU A 4 -17.33 0.90 30.91
CA LEU A 4 -17.29 0.98 29.44
C LEU A 4 -17.83 -0.31 28.81
N ILE A 5 -17.53 -1.47 29.41
CA ILE A 5 -18.04 -2.77 28.95
C ILE A 5 -19.56 -2.85 29.12
N LYS A 6 -20.09 -2.34 30.25
CA LYS A 6 -21.53 -2.29 30.53
C LYS A 6 -22.28 -1.33 29.57
N LYS A 7 -21.77 -0.11 29.36
CA LYS A 7 -22.35 0.83 28.37
C LYS A 7 -22.38 0.31 26.93
N ASN A 8 -21.40 -0.50 26.55
CA ASN A 8 -21.33 -1.09 25.21
C ASN A 8 -22.34 -2.24 25.03
N THR A 9 -22.60 -3.02 26.08
CA THR A 9 -23.53 -4.15 26.01
C THR A 9 -24.99 -3.70 25.90
N ASP A 10 -25.36 -2.58 26.51
CA ASP A 10 -26.74 -2.04 26.48
C ASP A 10 -27.17 -1.50 25.10
N LYS A 11 -26.22 -1.18 24.21
CA LYS A 11 -26.51 -0.63 22.87
C LYS A 11 -26.53 -1.69 21.77
N MET A 12 -26.13 -2.92 22.07
CA MET A 12 -25.91 -3.96 21.06
C MET A 12 -26.72 -5.22 21.35
N SER A 13 -27.39 -5.73 20.33
CA SER A 13 -27.96 -7.08 20.36
C SER A 13 -26.87 -8.15 20.48
N ILE A 14 -27.23 -9.36 20.92
CA ILE A 14 -26.32 -10.51 20.96
C ILE A 14 -25.68 -10.77 19.58
N HIS A 15 -26.44 -10.54 18.50
CA HIS A 15 -25.94 -10.68 17.14
C HIS A 15 -24.84 -9.66 16.82
N GLU A 16 -25.08 -8.37 17.12
CA GLU A 16 -24.10 -7.30 16.91
C GLU A 16 -22.84 -7.51 17.75
N GLN A 17 -22.96 -8.00 18.98
CA GLN A 17 -21.81 -8.31 19.83
C GLN A 17 -20.90 -9.39 19.21
N LYS A 18 -21.47 -10.40 18.55
CA LYS A 18 -20.71 -11.43 17.83
C LYS A 18 -19.96 -10.83 16.63
N ILE A 19 -20.63 -9.99 15.83
CA ILE A 19 -20.01 -9.27 14.71
C ILE A 19 -18.84 -8.42 15.19
N VAL A 20 -19.08 -7.62 16.25
CA VAL A 20 -18.06 -6.72 16.79
C VAL A 20 -16.83 -7.48 17.27
N THR A 21 -17.05 -8.57 18.00
CA THR A 21 -15.97 -9.42 18.51
C THR A 21 -15.15 -10.04 17.36
N LEU A 22 -15.81 -10.48 16.28
CA LEU A 22 -15.14 -10.99 15.08
C LEU A 22 -14.29 -9.92 14.38
N ILE A 23 -14.80 -8.70 14.25
CA ILE A 23 -14.07 -7.59 13.63
C ILE A 23 -12.86 -7.19 14.49
N GLU A 24 -13.03 -7.14 15.81
CA GLU A 24 -12.00 -6.76 16.76
C GLU A 24 -10.88 -7.80 16.87
N SER A 25 -11.17 -9.10 16.69
CA SER A 25 -10.14 -10.14 16.66
C SER A 25 -9.13 -9.97 15.51
N HIS A 26 -9.47 -9.16 14.50
CA HIS A 26 -8.59 -8.80 13.39
C HIS A 26 -7.91 -7.43 13.59
N GLY A 27 -7.92 -6.91 14.82
CA GLY A 27 -7.23 -5.67 15.21
C GLY A 27 -7.91 -4.40 14.69
N ILE A 28 -9.23 -4.43 14.52
CA ILE A 28 -10.07 -3.27 14.16
C ILE A 28 -10.95 -2.92 15.36
N ASN A 29 -10.47 -2.05 16.26
CA ASN A 29 -11.24 -1.62 17.42
C ASN A 29 -12.42 -0.74 17.00
N ILE A 30 -13.64 -1.12 17.40
CA ILE A 30 -14.87 -0.38 17.09
C ILE A 30 -15.72 -0.07 18.32
N ARG A 31 -15.50 -0.76 19.44
CA ARG A 31 -16.24 -0.50 20.70
C ARG A 31 -16.12 0.94 21.19
N ASP A 32 -14.96 1.57 21.02
CA ASP A 32 -14.79 2.98 21.40
C ASP A 32 -15.73 3.91 20.60
N LEU A 33 -15.95 3.61 19.32
CA LEU A 33 -16.88 4.34 18.48
C LEU A 33 -18.34 4.05 18.86
N ILE A 34 -18.68 2.79 19.10
CA ILE A 34 -20.03 2.38 19.51
C ILE A 34 -20.42 3.04 20.85
N CYS A 35 -19.47 3.19 21.76
CA CYS A 35 -19.68 3.84 23.06
C CYS A 35 -20.21 5.28 22.90
N VAL A 36 -19.66 6.05 21.94
CA VAL A 36 -20.05 7.45 21.69
C VAL A 36 -21.17 7.59 20.65
N MET A 37 -21.47 6.54 19.87
CA MET A 37 -22.54 6.53 18.88
C MET A 37 -23.93 6.44 19.53
N ASN A 38 -24.93 7.10 18.94
CA ASN A 38 -26.32 6.96 19.38
C ASN A 38 -26.81 5.51 19.15
N LYS A 39 -27.57 4.96 20.10
CA LYS A 39 -28.07 3.57 20.05
C LYS A 39 -28.83 3.24 18.75
N ASN A 40 -29.56 4.21 18.20
CA ASN A 40 -30.37 4.04 16.98
C ASN A 40 -29.52 3.77 15.73
N LEU A 41 -28.23 4.12 15.76
CA LEU A 41 -27.30 3.95 14.65
C LEU A 41 -26.49 2.66 14.73
N VAL A 42 -26.42 2.03 15.91
CA VAL A 42 -25.47 0.93 16.18
C VAL A 42 -25.77 -0.29 15.32
N CYS A 43 -27.04 -0.72 15.27
CA CYS A 43 -27.46 -1.85 14.46
C CYS A 43 -27.05 -1.67 12.98
N GLY A 44 -27.41 -0.54 12.38
CA GLY A 44 -27.11 -0.30 10.98
C GLY A 44 -25.62 -0.13 10.67
N PHE A 45 -24.89 0.53 11.56
CA PHE A 45 -23.43 0.67 11.43
C PHE A 45 -22.74 -0.69 11.48
N VAL A 46 -23.03 -1.51 12.49
CA VAL A 46 -22.36 -2.80 12.72
C VAL A 46 -22.64 -3.77 11.56
N ASN A 47 -23.90 -3.91 11.15
CA ASN A 47 -24.27 -4.83 10.08
C ASN A 47 -23.72 -4.38 8.70
N THR A 48 -23.71 -3.07 8.43
CA THR A 48 -23.09 -2.55 7.19
C THR A 48 -21.58 -2.73 7.23
N LEU A 49 -20.93 -2.53 8.38
CA LEU A 49 -19.50 -2.77 8.55
C LEU A 49 -19.15 -4.26 8.34
N GLN A 50 -20.01 -5.18 8.77
CA GLN A 50 -19.86 -6.61 8.51
C GLN A 50 -19.80 -6.91 7.00
N TYR A 51 -20.70 -6.32 6.19
CA TYR A 51 -20.65 -6.47 4.74
C TYR A 51 -19.29 -6.06 4.16
N TYR A 52 -18.74 -4.93 4.60
CA TYR A 52 -17.41 -4.48 4.16
C TYR A 52 -16.28 -5.35 4.71
N PHE A 53 -16.42 -5.88 5.93
CA PHE A 53 -15.48 -6.82 6.52
C PHE A 53 -15.38 -8.12 5.72
N CYS A 54 -16.50 -8.65 5.25
CA CYS A 54 -16.54 -9.86 4.44
C CYS A 54 -16.11 -9.63 2.98
N SER A 55 -16.28 -8.41 2.45
CA SER A 55 -16.10 -8.14 1.00
C SER A 55 -14.88 -7.29 0.64
N LYS A 56 -14.23 -6.62 1.59
CA LYS A 56 -13.09 -5.70 1.37
C LYS A 56 -11.94 -6.00 2.33
N SER A 57 -10.79 -5.36 2.08
CA SER A 57 -9.61 -5.53 2.93
C SER A 57 -9.81 -4.91 4.32
N HIS A 58 -9.17 -5.48 5.34
CA HIS A 58 -9.19 -4.94 6.71
C HIS A 58 -8.74 -3.47 6.79
N PHE A 59 -7.82 -3.05 5.91
CA PHE A 59 -7.39 -1.65 5.84
C PHE A 59 -8.51 -0.71 5.37
N TYR A 60 -9.33 -1.16 4.42
CA TYR A 60 -10.50 -0.40 3.95
C TYR A 60 -11.54 -0.26 5.07
N VAL A 61 -11.81 -1.34 5.80
CA VAL A 61 -12.71 -1.34 6.98
C VAL A 61 -12.18 -0.39 8.06
N LYS A 62 -10.88 -0.43 8.39
CA LYS A 62 -10.24 0.54 9.31
C LYS A 62 -10.43 1.99 8.87
N THR A 63 -10.38 2.23 7.55
CA THR A 63 -10.61 3.57 6.99
C THR A 63 -12.06 4.01 7.18
N ILE A 64 -13.04 3.12 6.96
CA ILE A 64 -14.45 3.39 7.25
C ILE A 64 -14.64 3.74 8.72
N VAL A 65 -14.14 2.91 9.64
CA VAL A 65 -14.25 3.14 11.10
C VAL A 65 -13.64 4.49 11.49
N LYS A 66 -12.46 4.82 10.96
CA LYS A 66 -11.81 6.12 11.21
C LYS A 66 -12.69 7.27 10.73
N ASN A 67 -13.26 7.18 9.53
CA ASN A 67 -14.08 8.23 8.96
C ASN A 67 -15.42 8.36 9.73
N MET A 68 -16.03 7.24 10.12
CA MET A 68 -17.24 7.22 10.93
C MET A 68 -16.98 7.81 12.32
N LYS A 69 -15.83 7.52 12.94
CA LYS A 69 -15.42 8.17 14.19
C LYS A 69 -15.30 9.69 14.05
N ASN A 70 -14.75 10.16 12.93
CA ASN A 70 -14.71 11.60 12.66
C ASN A 70 -16.13 12.17 12.50
N PHE A 71 -16.99 11.50 11.74
CA PHE A 71 -18.39 11.92 11.55
C PHE A 71 -19.15 12.02 12.89
N ILE A 72 -19.20 10.92 13.66
CA ILE A 72 -19.91 10.87 14.95
C ILE A 72 -19.38 11.92 15.92
N ASN A 73 -18.07 12.11 16.01
CA ASN A 73 -17.49 13.11 16.91
C ASN A 73 -17.80 14.57 16.53
N ASN A 74 -18.16 14.85 15.28
CA ASN A 74 -18.47 16.22 14.83
C ASN A 74 -19.97 16.54 14.91
N VAL A 75 -20.83 15.60 14.49
CA VAL A 75 -22.28 15.86 14.40
C VAL A 75 -23.12 15.11 15.44
N SER A 76 -22.60 14.03 16.04
CA SER A 76 -23.27 13.23 17.08
C SER A 76 -24.77 12.95 16.85
N PRO A 77 -25.18 12.49 15.64
CA PRO A 77 -26.59 12.38 15.29
C PRO A 77 -27.28 11.22 16.02
N ASN A 78 -28.60 11.34 16.18
CA ASN A 78 -29.48 10.23 16.54
C ASN A 78 -30.06 9.50 15.32
N TYR A 79 -30.02 10.14 14.15
CA TYR A 79 -30.48 9.66 12.86
C TYR A 79 -29.71 10.38 11.74
N ILE A 80 -29.44 9.72 10.61
CA ILE A 80 -28.67 10.30 9.50
C ILE A 80 -29.62 10.68 8.36
N ASP A 81 -29.93 11.97 8.28
CA ASP A 81 -30.73 12.60 7.21
C ASP A 81 -29.87 13.60 6.41
N ASP A 82 -30.49 14.29 5.46
CA ASP A 82 -29.86 15.34 4.67
C ASP A 82 -29.26 16.47 5.53
N LYS A 83 -29.97 16.92 6.57
CA LYS A 83 -29.55 18.00 7.48
C LYS A 83 -28.24 17.64 8.18
N VAL A 84 -28.12 16.42 8.71
CA VAL A 84 -26.89 15.95 9.36
C VAL A 84 -25.72 15.88 8.38
N ILE A 85 -25.99 15.42 7.15
CA ILE A 85 -24.97 15.34 6.09
C ILE A 85 -24.49 16.74 5.67
N ILE A 86 -25.40 17.71 5.53
CA ILE A 86 -25.08 19.13 5.24
C ILE A 86 -24.30 19.75 6.39
N GLN A 87 -24.74 19.53 7.65
CA GLN A 87 -24.05 20.03 8.84
C GLN A 87 -22.60 19.54 8.87
N TYR A 88 -22.39 18.24 8.67
CA TYR A 88 -21.04 17.67 8.64
C TYR A 88 -20.20 18.21 7.48
N GLN A 89 -20.79 18.39 6.29
CA GLN A 89 -20.10 19.02 5.16
C GLN A 89 -19.65 20.44 5.50
N ASN A 90 -20.52 21.27 6.09
CA ASN A 90 -20.18 22.65 6.44
C ASN A 90 -19.06 22.74 7.48
N MET A 91 -18.97 21.76 8.39
CA MET A 91 -17.87 21.67 9.36
C MET A 91 -16.53 21.28 8.71
N GLN A 92 -16.56 20.58 7.57
CA GLN A 92 -15.36 20.22 6.85
C GLN A 92 -14.91 21.41 6.01
N SER A 93 -13.95 22.19 6.51
CA SER A 93 -13.31 23.24 5.72
C SER A 93 -12.81 22.67 4.38
N ALA A 94 -12.74 23.50 3.33
CA ALA A 94 -12.26 23.15 1.98
C ALA A 94 -10.91 22.40 1.92
N LYS A 95 -10.18 22.30 3.04
CA LYS A 95 -8.90 21.61 3.23
C LYS A 95 -9.00 20.11 3.64
N LYS A 96 -10.19 19.54 3.98
CA LYS A 96 -10.32 18.11 4.39
C LYS A 96 -11.42 17.27 3.69
N PRO A 97 -11.56 17.29 2.34
CA PRO A 97 -12.60 16.54 1.61
C PRO A 97 -12.46 14.99 1.65
N SER A 98 -11.40 14.43 2.25
CA SER A 98 -11.11 12.99 2.19
C SER A 98 -11.99 12.13 3.09
N TYR A 99 -12.46 12.65 4.23
CA TYR A 99 -13.26 11.89 5.18
C TYR A 99 -14.66 11.60 4.62
N PHE A 100 -15.34 12.63 4.12
CA PHE A 100 -16.66 12.49 3.52
C PHE A 100 -16.64 11.59 2.28
N ARG A 101 -15.60 11.69 1.45
CA ARG A 101 -15.44 10.81 0.27
C ARG A 101 -15.46 9.32 0.64
N GLY A 102 -14.85 8.93 1.74
CA GLY A 102 -14.88 7.53 2.20
C GLY A 102 -16.19 7.12 2.85
N LEU A 103 -17.00 8.08 3.31
CA LEU A 103 -18.30 7.81 3.95
C LEU A 103 -19.44 7.68 2.95
N ARG A 104 -19.41 8.43 1.84
CA ARG A 104 -20.47 8.38 0.83
C ARG A 104 -20.81 6.95 0.37
N PRO A 105 -19.85 6.10 -0.06
CA PRO A 105 -20.16 4.72 -0.42
C PRO A 105 -20.70 3.90 0.74
N PHE A 106 -20.25 4.17 1.97
CA PHE A 106 -20.70 3.47 3.16
C PHE A 106 -22.15 3.82 3.51
N PHE A 107 -22.53 5.10 3.47
CA PHE A 107 -23.90 5.56 3.68
C PHE A 107 -24.86 5.04 2.60
N THR A 108 -24.44 5.10 1.32
CA THR A 108 -25.21 4.47 0.24
C THR A 108 -25.42 2.99 0.52
N LYS A 109 -24.38 2.26 0.93
CA LYS A 109 -24.52 0.83 1.20
C LYS A 109 -25.35 0.52 2.44
N TRP A 110 -25.28 1.36 3.47
CA TRP A 110 -26.11 1.24 4.67
C TRP A 110 -27.59 1.33 4.30
N PHE A 111 -27.96 2.37 3.55
CA PHE A 111 -29.33 2.56 3.09
C PHE A 111 -29.80 1.42 2.17
N GLU A 112 -28.98 1.01 1.18
CA GLU A 112 -29.29 -0.11 0.28
C GLU A 112 -29.57 -1.43 1.01
N LEU A 113 -28.92 -1.67 2.15
CA LEU A 113 -29.13 -2.88 2.94
C LEU A 113 -30.39 -2.79 3.83
N GLY A 114 -31.08 -1.65 3.84
CA GLY A 114 -32.32 -1.45 4.59
C GLY A 114 -32.16 -1.39 6.11
N TYR A 115 -30.94 -1.15 6.60
CA TYR A 115 -30.70 -1.10 8.04
C TYR A 115 -31.08 0.25 8.65
N PRO A 116 -31.56 0.29 9.92
CA PRO A 116 -32.03 1.52 10.55
C PRO A 116 -30.91 2.55 10.77
N GLY A 117 -31.30 3.81 10.92
CA GLY A 117 -30.43 4.92 11.30
C GLY A 117 -30.03 5.87 10.19
N ILE A 118 -30.47 5.63 8.95
CA ILE A 118 -30.25 6.49 7.79
C ILE A 118 -31.45 6.44 6.84
N ASP A 119 -31.77 7.54 6.19
CA ASP A 119 -32.79 7.60 5.12
C ASP A 119 -32.20 7.95 3.74
N GLU A 120 -33.09 7.96 2.75
CA GLU A 120 -32.76 8.28 1.36
C GLU A 120 -32.23 9.69 1.19
N SER A 121 -32.74 10.66 1.97
CA SER A 121 -32.36 12.07 1.85
C SER A 121 -30.86 12.28 2.10
N ALA A 122 -30.28 11.55 3.05
CA ALA A 122 -28.85 11.55 3.33
C ALA A 122 -28.02 11.04 2.14
N VAL A 123 -28.50 10.01 1.43
CA VAL A 123 -27.82 9.43 0.27
C VAL A 123 -27.92 10.35 -0.94
N GLU A 124 -29.10 10.94 -1.17
CA GLU A 124 -29.32 11.86 -2.28
C GLU A 124 -28.48 13.13 -2.13
N ILE A 125 -28.48 13.78 -0.96
CA ILE A 125 -27.68 15.00 -0.79
C ILE A 125 -26.17 14.70 -0.90
N ALA A 126 -25.71 13.55 -0.41
CA ALA A 126 -24.31 13.13 -0.54
C ALA A 126 -23.88 12.96 -2.00
N LYS A 127 -24.82 12.71 -2.93
CA LYS A 127 -24.53 12.62 -4.36
C LYS A 127 -24.13 13.96 -4.98
N HIS A 128 -24.76 15.04 -4.53
CA HIS A 128 -24.65 16.39 -5.07
C HIS A 128 -23.40 17.16 -4.63
N PHE A 129 -22.72 16.67 -3.60
CA PHE A 129 -21.50 17.30 -3.14
C PHE A 129 -20.33 17.07 -4.11
N ASP A 130 -19.79 18.16 -4.66
CA ASP A 130 -18.61 18.14 -5.52
C ASP A 130 -17.36 17.78 -4.71
N LEU A 131 -17.07 16.49 -4.67
CA LEU A 131 -15.88 15.96 -4.03
C LEU A 131 -14.69 16.09 -4.97
N LYS A 132 -14.29 17.33 -5.33
CA LYS A 132 -13.16 17.65 -6.22
C LYS A 132 -12.08 16.57 -6.14
N ILE A 133 -12.06 15.70 -7.14
CA ILE A 133 -11.06 14.65 -7.24
C ILE A 133 -9.79 15.37 -7.68
N LYS A 134 -8.73 15.35 -6.86
CA LYS A 134 -7.40 15.75 -7.35
C LYS A 134 -7.18 14.95 -8.63
N LYS A 135 -7.09 15.63 -9.78
CA LYS A 135 -6.88 15.00 -11.09
C LYS A 135 -5.71 14.01 -10.92
N ALA A 136 -5.96 12.76 -11.26
CA ALA A 136 -4.94 11.73 -11.10
C ALA A 136 -3.70 12.14 -11.91
N GLY A 137 -2.53 12.10 -11.25
CA GLY A 137 -1.28 12.43 -11.92
C GLY A 137 -0.95 13.92 -12.08
N GLN A 138 -1.66 14.81 -11.40
CA GLN A 138 -1.30 16.25 -11.37
C GLN A 138 0.20 16.51 -11.11
N PRO A 139 0.88 15.82 -10.15
CA PRO A 139 2.32 16.02 -9.94
C PRO A 139 3.20 15.67 -11.13
N ILE A 140 2.73 14.78 -12.02
CA ILE A 140 3.48 14.38 -13.21
C ILE A 140 3.29 15.43 -14.30
N LEU A 141 2.04 15.84 -14.56
CA LEU A 141 1.69 16.83 -15.58
C LEU A 141 2.30 18.22 -15.30
N GLN A 142 2.48 18.57 -14.02
CA GLN A 142 3.09 19.83 -13.62
C GLN A 142 4.61 19.74 -13.45
N ASP A 143 5.19 18.57 -13.71
CA ASP A 143 6.57 18.25 -13.37
C ASP A 143 6.93 18.75 -11.96
N ASP A 144 6.19 18.32 -10.94
CA ASP A 144 6.38 18.83 -9.57
C ASP A 144 7.77 18.40 -9.02
N PRO A 145 8.63 19.34 -8.60
CA PRO A 145 10.00 19.03 -8.18
C PRO A 145 10.11 18.24 -6.87
N THR A 146 9.02 18.13 -6.10
CA THR A 146 8.99 17.49 -4.78
C THR A 146 8.24 16.15 -4.78
N VAL A 147 7.17 16.02 -5.59
CA VAL A 147 6.28 14.84 -5.60
C VAL A 147 6.04 14.25 -6.99
N GLY A 148 6.53 14.92 -8.05
CA GLY A 148 6.58 14.42 -9.42
C GLY A 148 7.75 13.45 -9.66
N PRO A 149 8.01 13.05 -10.92
CA PRO A 149 9.17 12.23 -11.25
C PRO A 149 10.49 12.93 -10.86
N LEU A 150 11.55 12.13 -10.64
CA LEU A 150 12.91 12.65 -10.50
C LEU A 150 13.46 13.04 -11.88
N THR A 151 14.40 13.97 -11.93
CA THR A 151 15.21 14.17 -13.13
C THR A 151 16.18 13.01 -13.34
N LYS A 152 16.79 12.93 -14.53
CA LYS A 152 17.82 11.93 -14.84
C LYS A 152 19.01 12.09 -13.90
N GLU A 153 19.40 13.33 -13.59
CA GLU A 153 20.50 13.66 -12.68
C GLU A 153 20.14 13.27 -11.24
N GLU A 154 18.95 13.64 -10.74
CA GLU A 154 18.50 13.25 -9.40
C GLU A 154 18.42 11.72 -9.24
N HIS A 155 17.90 11.02 -10.25
CA HIS A 155 17.82 9.55 -10.24
C HIS A 155 19.22 8.91 -10.27
N THR A 156 20.11 9.41 -11.13
CA THR A 156 21.50 8.92 -11.22
C THR A 156 22.25 9.15 -9.91
N SER A 157 22.14 10.34 -9.31
CA SER A 157 22.76 10.66 -8.01
C SER A 157 22.22 9.77 -6.90
N LEU A 158 20.92 9.48 -6.92
CA LEU A 158 20.30 8.56 -5.97
C LEU A 158 20.86 7.13 -6.11
N ILE A 159 20.98 6.59 -7.33
CA ILE A 159 21.57 5.25 -7.56
C ILE A 159 23.03 5.22 -7.10
N LYS A 160 23.82 6.26 -7.40
CA LYS A 160 25.21 6.36 -6.95
C LYS A 160 25.32 6.37 -5.42
N ALA A 161 24.47 7.13 -4.74
CA ALA A 161 24.44 7.17 -3.29
C ALA A 161 23.99 5.84 -2.66
N MET A 162 23.07 5.11 -3.27
CA MET A 162 22.70 3.76 -2.82
C MET A 162 23.93 2.83 -2.83
N SER A 163 24.65 2.79 -3.95
CA SER A 163 25.84 1.94 -4.09
C SER A 163 26.96 2.37 -3.15
N HIS A 164 27.18 3.68 -3.00
CA HIS A 164 28.16 4.20 -2.06
C HIS A 164 27.83 3.84 -0.61
N ALA A 165 26.61 4.14 -0.15
CA ALA A 165 26.17 3.85 1.21
C ALA A 165 26.25 2.35 1.55
N TYR A 166 25.95 1.48 0.58
CA TYR A 166 26.16 0.03 0.74
C TYR A 166 27.64 -0.32 0.85
N SER A 167 28.51 0.25 -0.02
CA SER A 167 29.94 -0.05 -0.03
C SER A 167 30.68 0.33 1.26
N ILE A 168 30.20 1.35 1.96
CA ILE A 168 30.77 1.81 3.24
C ILE A 168 30.04 1.24 4.47
N GLY A 169 29.08 0.33 4.28
CA GLY A 169 28.37 -0.36 5.37
C GLY A 169 27.26 0.45 6.05
N GLU A 170 26.92 1.64 5.56
CA GLU A 170 25.86 2.48 6.11
C GLU A 170 24.44 2.07 5.64
N LEU A 171 24.36 1.21 4.63
CA LEU A 171 23.12 0.65 4.12
C LEU A 171 23.18 -0.88 4.19
N SER A 172 22.19 -1.50 4.84
CA SER A 172 22.08 -2.96 4.86
C SER A 172 21.84 -3.55 3.46
N LEU A 173 22.25 -4.80 3.23
CA LEU A 173 21.98 -5.49 1.96
C LEU A 173 20.48 -5.51 1.62
N SER A 174 19.62 -5.72 2.63
CA SER A 174 18.17 -5.70 2.46
C SER A 174 17.66 -4.33 2.00
N ASP A 175 18.11 -3.25 2.65
CA ASP A 175 17.72 -1.88 2.29
C ASP A 175 18.32 -1.47 0.93
N TYR A 176 19.50 -1.96 0.55
CA TYR A 176 20.11 -1.75 -0.76
C TYR A 176 19.34 -2.47 -1.87
N ALA A 177 19.10 -3.77 -1.72
CA ALA A 177 18.40 -4.60 -2.72
C ALA A 177 16.97 -4.08 -2.98
N ILE A 178 16.20 -3.73 -1.94
CA ILE A 178 14.85 -3.19 -2.12
C ILE A 178 14.87 -1.81 -2.80
N SER A 179 15.87 -0.98 -2.49
CA SER A 179 16.02 0.36 -3.07
C SER A 179 16.38 0.27 -4.55
N LEU A 180 17.29 -0.63 -4.93
CA LEU A 180 17.62 -0.93 -6.33
C LEU A 180 16.41 -1.43 -7.10
N LEU A 181 15.71 -2.46 -6.58
CA LEU A 181 14.53 -3.01 -7.25
C LEU A 181 13.47 -1.94 -7.53
N ILE A 182 13.18 -1.07 -6.56
CA ILE A 182 12.19 0.01 -6.75
C ILE A 182 12.69 1.04 -7.76
N SER A 183 13.96 1.41 -7.67
CA SER A 183 14.54 2.48 -8.50
C SER A 183 14.71 2.08 -9.96
N LEU A 184 14.75 0.78 -10.27
CA LEU A 184 14.92 0.26 -11.62
C LEU A 184 13.61 -0.25 -12.23
N THR A 185 12.69 -0.77 -11.41
CA THR A 185 11.47 -1.43 -11.92
C THR A 185 10.20 -0.60 -11.74
N GLY A 186 10.23 0.40 -10.85
CA GLY A 186 9.04 1.16 -10.45
C GLY A 186 7.94 0.32 -9.80
N ARG A 187 8.22 -0.95 -9.41
CA ARG A 187 7.25 -1.85 -8.78
C ARG A 187 6.88 -1.37 -7.39
N ARG A 188 5.65 -1.69 -6.94
CA ARG A 188 5.17 -1.23 -5.64
C ARG A 188 5.95 -1.95 -4.52
N PRO A 189 6.31 -1.28 -3.42
CA PRO A 189 7.00 -1.93 -2.30
C PRO A 189 6.30 -3.20 -1.80
N GLN A 190 4.96 -3.19 -1.76
CA GLN A 190 4.18 -4.37 -1.37
C GLN A 190 4.42 -5.59 -2.26
N GLN A 191 4.66 -5.40 -3.56
CA GLN A 191 4.94 -6.51 -4.48
C GLN A 191 6.32 -7.09 -4.23
N LEU A 192 7.29 -6.20 -3.97
CA LEU A 192 8.69 -6.58 -3.81
C LEU A 192 8.95 -7.28 -2.48
N VAL A 193 8.36 -6.80 -1.37
CA VAL A 193 8.47 -7.51 -0.08
C VAL A 193 7.77 -8.86 -0.08
N MET A 194 6.84 -9.10 -1.02
CA MET A 194 6.15 -10.37 -1.20
C MET A 194 6.94 -11.41 -2.00
N LEU A 195 8.11 -11.03 -2.54
CA LEU A 195 8.97 -11.97 -3.26
C LEU A 195 9.50 -13.05 -2.32
N LYS A 196 9.50 -14.29 -2.82
CA LYS A 196 10.11 -15.45 -2.20
C LYS A 196 11.35 -15.87 -2.95
N TYR A 197 12.17 -16.72 -2.33
CA TYR A 197 13.35 -17.29 -2.96
C TYR A 197 13.02 -17.94 -4.31
N LYS A 198 11.93 -18.72 -4.40
CA LYS A 198 11.50 -19.39 -5.63
C LYS A 198 11.08 -18.44 -6.76
N ASP A 199 10.83 -17.17 -6.43
CA ASP A 199 10.41 -16.18 -7.42
C ASP A 199 11.61 -15.59 -8.18
N LEU A 200 12.84 -15.91 -7.76
CA LEU A 200 14.08 -15.57 -8.45
C LEU A 200 14.40 -16.68 -9.45
N LEU A 201 14.32 -16.37 -10.74
CA LEU A 201 14.39 -17.34 -11.82
C LEU A 201 15.62 -17.08 -12.69
N GLN A 202 16.20 -18.17 -13.20
CA GLN A 202 17.26 -18.14 -14.20
C GLN A 202 16.83 -19.04 -15.35
N LYS A 203 16.79 -18.49 -16.57
CA LYS A 203 16.51 -19.25 -17.79
C LYS A 203 17.76 -19.30 -18.65
N LYS A 204 18.18 -20.50 -19.05
CA LYS A 204 19.24 -20.68 -20.04
C LYS A 204 18.66 -20.36 -21.42
N LEU A 205 19.36 -19.53 -22.17
CA LEU A 205 19.08 -19.23 -23.57
C LEU A 205 19.96 -20.11 -24.47
N ASP A 206 19.59 -20.21 -25.75
CA ASP A 206 20.26 -21.06 -26.75
C ASP A 206 21.76 -20.78 -26.95
N ASN A 207 22.24 -19.60 -26.52
CA ASN A 207 23.63 -19.14 -26.70
C ASN A 207 24.48 -19.20 -25.41
N ASP A 208 24.20 -20.13 -24.49
CA ASP A 208 24.81 -20.20 -23.13
C ASP A 208 24.65 -18.94 -22.27
N LYS A 209 23.84 -17.98 -22.73
CA LYS A 209 23.48 -16.78 -21.97
C LYS A 209 22.41 -17.15 -20.93
N VAL A 210 22.52 -16.57 -19.75
CA VAL A 210 21.52 -16.72 -18.70
C VAL A 210 20.68 -15.45 -18.64
N GLU A 211 19.37 -15.62 -18.81
CA GLU A 211 18.39 -14.57 -18.54
C GLU A 211 17.94 -14.65 -17.08
N TYR A 212 18.01 -13.52 -16.37
CA TYR A 212 17.55 -13.40 -15.00
C TYR A 212 16.16 -12.77 -14.96
N LEU A 213 15.23 -13.44 -14.29
CA LEU A 213 13.82 -13.05 -14.21
C LEU A 213 13.37 -13.03 -12.74
N ILE A 214 12.49 -12.11 -12.41
CA ILE A 214 11.75 -12.14 -11.13
C ILE A 214 10.27 -12.35 -11.42
N SER A 215 9.68 -13.38 -10.83
CA SER A 215 8.24 -13.62 -10.86
C SER A 215 7.54 -12.76 -9.80
N VAL A 216 7.12 -11.56 -10.19
CA VAL A 216 6.60 -10.57 -9.23
C VAL A 216 5.11 -10.81 -8.95
N PRO A 217 4.69 -10.95 -7.68
CA PRO A 217 3.27 -11.08 -7.35
C PRO A 217 2.51 -9.79 -7.66
N ARG A 218 1.33 -9.95 -8.26
CA ARG A 218 0.42 -8.87 -8.61
C ARG A 218 -0.47 -8.55 -7.42
N VAL A 219 -0.45 -7.29 -6.97
CA VAL A 219 -1.30 -6.81 -5.86
C VAL A 219 -2.44 -5.94 -6.39
N LYS A 220 -3.48 -5.75 -5.57
CA LYS A 220 -4.68 -4.96 -5.92
C LYS A 220 -5.44 -5.48 -7.16
N GLN A 221 -5.28 -6.77 -7.48
CA GLN A 221 -6.13 -7.45 -8.44
C GLN A 221 -7.50 -7.74 -7.78
N ARG A 222 -8.57 -7.82 -8.58
CA ARG A 222 -9.89 -8.23 -8.10
C ARG A 222 -10.00 -9.75 -7.88
N SER A 223 -9.03 -10.54 -8.39
CA SER A 223 -9.01 -11.99 -8.25
C SER A 223 -8.66 -12.43 -6.83
N LYS A 224 -9.28 -13.53 -6.38
CA LYS A 224 -8.94 -14.19 -5.11
C LYS A 224 -7.57 -14.90 -5.19
N GLN A 225 -7.20 -15.40 -6.35
CA GLN A 225 -5.90 -16.04 -6.57
C GLN A 225 -4.82 -15.00 -6.89
N LEU A 226 -3.65 -15.17 -6.26
CA LEU A 226 -2.48 -14.34 -6.50
C LEU A 226 -1.90 -14.67 -7.87
N GLN A 227 -1.90 -13.68 -8.76
CA GLN A 227 -1.29 -13.77 -10.07
C GLN A 227 0.16 -13.28 -10.00
N TYR A 228 0.99 -13.72 -10.93
CA TYR A 228 2.39 -13.32 -11.03
C TYR A 228 2.68 -12.73 -12.42
N ARG A 229 3.74 -11.92 -12.50
CA ARG A 229 4.26 -11.40 -13.76
C ARG A 229 5.78 -11.47 -13.72
N GLU A 230 6.36 -12.19 -14.68
CA GLU A 230 7.80 -12.23 -14.87
C GLU A 230 8.33 -10.86 -15.31
N LEU A 231 9.49 -10.50 -14.78
CA LEU A 231 10.18 -9.25 -15.05
C LEU A 231 11.66 -9.56 -15.29
N PRO A 232 12.18 -9.30 -16.51
CA PRO A 232 13.60 -9.37 -16.78
C PRO A 232 14.36 -8.34 -15.95
N ILE A 233 15.48 -8.76 -15.37
CA ILE A 233 16.39 -7.90 -14.59
C ILE A 233 17.83 -8.17 -15.02
N ILE A 234 18.64 -7.11 -15.02
CA ILE A 234 20.07 -7.21 -15.33
C ILE A 234 20.82 -8.06 -14.29
N SER A 235 21.89 -8.73 -14.72
CA SER A 235 22.62 -9.73 -13.92
C SER A 235 23.15 -9.15 -12.62
N GLU A 236 23.63 -7.90 -12.62
CA GLU A 236 24.17 -7.23 -11.44
C GLU A 236 23.10 -7.12 -10.36
N VAL A 237 21.90 -6.65 -10.71
CA VAL A 237 20.79 -6.50 -9.76
C VAL A 237 20.26 -7.87 -9.33
N ALA A 238 20.17 -8.83 -10.26
CA ALA A 238 19.78 -10.19 -9.94
C ALA A 238 20.73 -10.81 -8.90
N SER A 239 22.04 -10.61 -9.04
CA SER A 239 23.03 -11.11 -8.08
C SER A 239 22.86 -10.51 -6.68
N ILE A 240 22.58 -9.21 -6.56
CA ILE A 240 22.34 -8.54 -5.28
C ILE A 240 21.07 -9.05 -4.61
N VAL A 241 20.00 -9.22 -5.39
CA VAL A 241 18.72 -9.75 -4.89
C VAL A 241 18.87 -11.22 -4.47
N GLN A 242 19.63 -12.01 -5.23
CA GLN A 242 19.94 -13.39 -4.88
C GLN A 242 20.79 -13.47 -3.60
N LEU A 243 21.75 -12.57 -3.41
CA LEU A 243 22.54 -12.48 -2.18
C LEU A 243 21.63 -12.18 -0.97
N GLN A 244 20.70 -11.24 -1.11
CA GLN A 244 19.72 -10.93 -0.07
C GLN A 244 18.79 -12.11 0.25
N ALA A 245 18.33 -12.83 -0.78
CA ALA A 245 17.52 -14.03 -0.60
C ALA A 245 18.30 -15.14 0.12
N ASN A 246 19.57 -15.33 -0.22
CA ASN A 246 20.46 -16.27 0.47
C ASN A 246 20.68 -15.89 1.94
N GLN A 247 20.88 -14.59 2.24
CA GLN A 247 21.01 -14.11 3.62
C GLN A 247 19.74 -14.38 4.42
N SER A 248 18.57 -14.20 3.81
CA SER A 248 17.29 -14.49 4.43
C SER A 248 17.14 -15.98 4.76
N VAL A 249 17.48 -16.86 3.82
CA VAL A 249 17.48 -18.32 4.05
C VAL A 249 18.43 -18.68 5.19
N ARG A 250 19.67 -18.17 5.18
CA ARG A 250 20.64 -18.43 6.24
C ARG A 250 20.13 -18.00 7.61
N PHE A 251 19.49 -16.84 7.71
CA PHE A 251 18.91 -16.38 8.98
C PHE A 251 17.81 -17.32 9.48
N VAL A 252 16.95 -17.81 8.58
CA VAL A 252 15.92 -18.80 8.92
C VAL A 252 16.55 -20.11 9.37
N GLU A 253 17.53 -20.65 8.64
CA GLU A 253 18.21 -21.90 8.98
C GLU A 253 18.93 -21.82 10.33
N GLN A 254 19.61 -20.70 10.60
CA GLN A 254 20.26 -20.44 11.88
C GLN A 254 19.24 -20.38 13.02
N THR A 255 18.11 -19.69 12.81
CA THR A 255 17.05 -19.58 13.82
C THR A 255 16.40 -20.94 14.10
N LEU A 256 16.29 -21.81 13.10
CA LEU A 256 15.75 -23.17 13.25
C LEU A 256 16.77 -24.20 13.74
N GLY A 257 18.07 -23.89 13.68
CA GLY A 257 19.15 -24.85 13.94
C GLY A 257 19.22 -25.99 12.92
N LYS A 258 18.69 -25.81 11.70
CA LYS A 258 18.71 -26.83 10.64
C LYS A 258 18.69 -26.22 9.24
N THR A 259 19.20 -26.95 8.26
CA THR A 259 19.14 -26.59 6.84
C THR A 259 17.75 -26.83 6.26
N LEU A 260 17.34 -26.00 5.29
CA LEU A 260 16.09 -26.17 4.55
C LEU A 260 16.32 -26.97 3.27
N ASP A 261 15.35 -27.82 2.91
CA ASP A 261 15.28 -28.38 1.56
C ASP A 261 14.90 -27.29 0.52
N ASP A 262 15.07 -27.58 -0.76
CA ASP A 262 14.79 -26.62 -1.85
C ASP A 262 13.34 -26.14 -1.85
N TYR A 263 12.41 -27.01 -1.46
CA TYR A 263 10.98 -26.69 -1.41
C TYR A 263 10.67 -25.64 -0.33
N ASN A 264 11.18 -25.81 0.88
CA ASN A 264 10.99 -24.88 1.99
C ASN A 264 11.85 -23.62 1.83
N LYS A 265 13.06 -23.75 1.30
CA LYS A 265 13.90 -22.63 0.88
C LYS A 265 13.14 -21.73 -0.10
N GLY A 266 12.46 -22.33 -1.08
CA GLY A 266 11.60 -21.65 -2.03
C GLY A 266 10.47 -20.81 -1.40
N LYS A 267 10.07 -21.08 -0.15
CA LYS A 267 9.02 -20.33 0.56
C LYS A 267 9.54 -19.13 1.34
N VAL A 268 10.84 -19.07 1.61
CA VAL A 268 11.46 -18.00 2.39
C VAL A 268 11.33 -16.67 1.65
N PRO A 269 10.78 -15.61 2.29
CA PRO A 269 10.77 -14.27 1.72
C PRO A 269 12.18 -13.75 1.42
N VAL A 270 12.35 -13.06 0.28
CA VAL A 270 13.61 -12.36 -0.03
C VAL A 270 13.88 -11.24 0.99
N PHE A 271 12.81 -10.59 1.47
CA PHE A 271 12.88 -9.55 2.48
C PHE A 271 12.16 -10.01 3.75
N LEU A 272 12.94 -10.39 4.76
CA LEU A 272 12.44 -10.89 6.04
C LEU A 272 12.14 -9.78 7.05
N ASN A 273 11.18 -10.09 7.92
CA ASN A 273 11.03 -9.42 9.20
C ASN A 273 11.64 -10.30 10.28
N GLU A 274 12.94 -10.09 10.53
CA GLU A 274 13.76 -10.90 11.44
C GLU A 274 13.19 -10.91 12.86
N GLU A 275 12.77 -9.76 13.39
CA GLU A 275 12.12 -9.65 14.71
C GLU A 275 10.90 -10.57 14.81
N LYS A 276 10.07 -10.58 13.76
CA LYS A 276 8.84 -11.39 13.75
C LYS A 276 9.12 -12.88 13.56
N LEU A 277 10.23 -13.23 12.93
CA LEU A 277 10.65 -14.62 12.80
C LEU A 277 10.96 -15.20 14.19
N LEU A 278 11.76 -14.49 14.98
CA LEU A 278 12.14 -14.92 16.34
C LEU A 278 10.90 -15.15 17.23
N ASP A 279 9.89 -14.29 17.12
CA ASP A 279 8.61 -14.44 17.80
C ASP A 279 7.82 -15.71 17.42
N LEU A 280 7.92 -16.16 16.16
CA LEU A 280 7.02 -17.14 15.55
C LEU A 280 7.58 -18.56 15.56
N VAL A 281 8.90 -18.73 15.52
CA VAL A 281 9.54 -20.06 15.55
C VAL A 281 9.13 -20.85 16.81
N ILE A 282 8.82 -20.17 17.90
CA ILE A 282 8.35 -20.78 19.16
C ILE A 282 6.84 -21.13 19.12
N LYS A 283 6.06 -20.46 18.27
CA LYS A 283 4.58 -20.43 18.37
C LYS A 283 3.85 -21.09 17.20
N ASP A 284 4.48 -21.22 16.04
CA ASP A 284 3.82 -21.61 14.79
C ASP A 284 4.76 -22.46 13.93
N CYS A 285 4.57 -23.79 13.94
CA CYS A 285 5.40 -24.71 13.15
C CYS A 285 5.26 -24.50 11.62
N ASN A 286 4.22 -23.78 11.17
CA ASN A 286 3.95 -23.49 9.77
C ASN A 286 4.22 -22.02 9.39
N PHE A 287 5.08 -21.33 10.13
CA PHE A 287 5.34 -19.90 9.91
C PHE A 287 5.80 -19.56 8.49
N LEU A 288 6.46 -20.50 7.77
CA LEU A 288 6.88 -20.34 6.36
C LEU A 288 5.70 -20.29 5.36
N GLU A 289 4.55 -20.86 5.71
CA GLU A 289 3.32 -20.72 4.93
C GLU A 289 2.60 -19.41 5.23
N SER A 290 2.96 -18.75 6.32
CA SER A 290 2.35 -17.51 6.74
C SER A 290 3.03 -16.30 6.10
N ASN A 291 2.24 -15.28 5.75
CA ASN A 291 2.79 -13.98 5.30
C ASN A 291 3.31 -13.11 6.46
N LYS A 292 3.49 -13.68 7.66
CA LYS A 292 3.78 -12.93 8.88
C LYS A 292 5.26 -12.53 9.01
N ILE A 293 6.17 -13.31 8.44
CA ILE A 293 7.63 -13.08 8.50
C ILE A 293 8.15 -12.18 7.37
N TYR A 294 7.26 -11.53 6.63
CA TYR A 294 7.61 -10.68 5.50
C TYR A 294 7.98 -9.28 6.03
N ALA A 295 9.00 -8.67 5.45
CA ALA A 295 9.31 -7.27 5.70
C ALA A 295 8.08 -6.39 5.41
N LYS A 296 7.87 -5.38 6.26
CA LYS A 296 6.78 -4.41 6.02
C LYS A 296 7.12 -3.57 4.78
N PRO A 297 6.14 -3.21 3.91
CA PRO A 297 6.38 -2.35 2.75
C PRO A 297 7.01 -0.98 3.06
N THR A 298 6.97 -0.55 4.32
CA THR A 298 7.62 0.65 4.83
C THR A 298 9.14 0.60 4.75
N ILE A 299 9.75 -0.60 4.65
CA ILE A 299 11.21 -0.78 4.51
C ILE A 299 11.77 0.05 3.36
N ALA A 300 11.09 0.06 2.23
CA ALA A 300 11.47 0.84 1.06
C ALA A 300 11.55 2.35 1.32
N ASN A 301 10.53 2.92 1.98
CA ASN A 301 10.54 4.35 2.31
C ASN A 301 11.60 4.69 3.36
N ARG A 302 11.83 3.78 4.32
CA ARG A 302 12.87 3.94 5.35
C ARG A 302 14.25 3.96 4.69
N ALA A 303 14.55 2.96 3.86
CA ALA A 303 15.81 2.85 3.14
C ALA A 303 16.10 4.10 2.30
N LEU A 304 15.17 4.52 1.44
CA LEU A 304 15.34 5.71 0.59
C LEU A 304 15.57 6.99 1.40
N LYS A 305 14.84 7.18 2.52
CA LYS A 305 15.04 8.34 3.40
C LYS A 305 16.42 8.32 4.06
N ASN A 306 16.90 7.15 4.47
CA ASN A 306 18.23 7.01 5.05
C ASN A 306 19.30 7.33 4.01
N ILE A 307 19.22 6.75 2.81
CA ILE A 307 20.14 7.04 1.69
C ILE A 307 20.22 8.53 1.39
N VAL A 308 19.06 9.21 1.27
CA VAL A 308 19.02 10.65 1.00
C VAL A 308 19.70 11.46 2.10
N LYS A 309 19.41 11.13 3.37
CA LYS A 309 19.96 11.87 4.52
C LYS A 309 21.46 11.65 4.65
N THR A 310 21.89 10.40 4.63
CA THR A 310 23.29 10.02 4.83
C THR A 310 24.15 10.50 3.66
N GLY A 311 23.67 10.33 2.42
CA GLY A 311 24.36 10.84 1.23
C GLY A 311 24.21 12.35 1.01
N ASN A 312 23.55 13.08 1.92
CA ASN A 312 23.21 14.50 1.80
C ASN A 312 22.72 14.88 0.38
N LEU A 313 21.81 14.08 -0.17
CA LEU A 313 21.37 14.24 -1.56
C LEU A 313 20.51 15.48 -1.70
N ILE A 314 21.07 16.54 -2.26
CA ILE A 314 20.35 17.79 -2.54
C ILE A 314 19.74 17.73 -3.94
N SER A 315 18.46 18.03 -4.04
CA SER A 315 17.77 18.22 -5.31
C SER A 315 18.20 19.54 -5.94
N ASN A 316 18.75 19.49 -7.15
CA ASN A 316 19.10 20.68 -7.94
C ASN A 316 17.88 21.56 -8.25
N ARG A 317 16.67 21.00 -8.23
CA ARG A 317 15.42 21.72 -8.49
C ARG A 317 14.90 22.50 -7.30
N THR A 318 15.19 22.05 -6.08
CA THR A 318 14.59 22.61 -4.86
C THR A 318 15.62 23.20 -3.88
N GLY A 319 16.91 22.92 -4.08
CA GLY A 319 17.97 23.28 -3.13
C GLY A 319 17.86 22.58 -1.77
N SER A 320 16.93 21.65 -1.62
CA SER A 320 16.65 20.92 -0.37
C SER A 320 16.98 19.44 -0.52
N LEU A 321 17.02 18.71 0.61
CA LEU A 321 17.15 17.25 0.58
C LEU A 321 16.11 16.61 -0.35
N LEU A 322 16.58 15.73 -1.22
CA LEU A 322 15.80 15.06 -2.24
C LEU A 322 14.69 14.23 -1.59
N ASN A 323 13.43 14.56 -1.88
CA ASN A 323 12.31 13.75 -1.40
C ASN A 323 12.17 12.44 -2.20
N ALA A 324 13.03 11.45 -1.97
CA ALA A 324 12.96 10.15 -2.65
C ALA A 324 11.90 9.24 -2.02
N THR A 325 10.88 8.86 -2.80
CA THR A 325 9.85 7.90 -2.35
C THR A 325 9.59 6.85 -3.43
N PRO A 326 9.13 5.63 -3.09
CA PRO A 326 8.81 4.60 -4.07
C PRO A 326 7.78 5.06 -5.11
N ARG A 327 6.88 5.97 -4.72
CA ARG A 327 5.89 6.54 -5.62
C ARG A 327 6.54 7.46 -6.66
N ARG A 328 7.47 8.33 -6.26
CA ARG A 328 8.23 9.17 -7.19
C ARG A 328 9.12 8.34 -8.11
N LEU A 329 9.77 7.29 -7.59
CA LEU A 329 10.57 6.38 -8.42
C LEU A 329 9.71 5.65 -9.46
N ARG A 330 8.50 5.22 -9.10
CA ARG A 330 7.54 4.70 -10.06
C ARG A 330 7.17 5.71 -11.14
N TYR A 331 6.95 6.98 -10.78
CA TYR A 331 6.71 8.05 -11.75
C TYR A 331 7.93 8.30 -12.64
N THR A 332 9.12 8.26 -12.06
CA THR A 332 10.40 8.42 -12.76
C THR A 332 10.55 7.36 -13.84
N ILE A 333 10.43 6.07 -13.48
CA ILE A 333 10.50 4.96 -14.44
C ILE A 333 9.40 5.07 -15.51
N ALA A 334 8.17 5.41 -15.13
CA ALA A 334 7.08 5.59 -16.09
C ALA A 334 7.37 6.72 -17.10
N THR A 335 7.91 7.84 -16.63
CA THR A 335 8.28 8.99 -17.45
C THR A 335 9.50 8.69 -18.32
N MET A 336 10.49 7.95 -17.83
CA MET A 336 11.63 7.50 -18.63
C MET A 336 11.18 6.57 -19.76
N LEU A 337 10.35 5.56 -19.47
CA LEU A 337 9.80 4.67 -20.50
C LEU A 337 9.00 5.45 -21.56
N ALA A 338 8.24 6.47 -21.15
CA ALA A 338 7.53 7.32 -22.10
C ALA A 338 8.51 8.15 -22.96
N LYS A 339 9.59 8.68 -22.38
CA LYS A 339 10.67 9.38 -23.10
C LYS A 339 11.40 8.49 -24.09
N ASP A 340 11.55 7.21 -23.76
CA ASP A 340 12.16 6.19 -24.62
C ASP A 340 11.19 5.70 -25.73
N GLY A 341 10.00 6.29 -25.85
CA GLY A 341 9.05 6.02 -26.94
C GLY A 341 8.11 4.83 -26.68
N HIS A 342 8.10 4.25 -25.48
CA HIS A 342 7.20 3.15 -25.17
C HIS A 342 5.73 3.62 -25.11
N ASN A 343 4.84 2.85 -25.72
CA ASN A 343 3.41 3.14 -25.72
C ASN A 343 2.73 2.86 -24.36
N ALA A 344 1.49 3.32 -24.21
CA ALA A 344 0.72 3.23 -22.96
C ALA A 344 0.52 1.80 -22.44
N ASN A 345 0.41 0.82 -23.35
CA ASN A 345 0.23 -0.60 -23.01
C ASN A 345 1.53 -1.18 -22.45
N THR A 346 2.66 -0.95 -23.12
CA THR A 346 3.98 -1.41 -22.67
C THR A 346 4.32 -0.81 -21.30
N ILE A 347 4.07 0.49 -21.08
CA ILE A 347 4.28 1.12 -19.77
C ILE A 347 3.37 0.49 -18.70
N ALA A 348 2.10 0.23 -19.04
CA ALA A 348 1.15 -0.41 -18.12
C ALA A 348 1.62 -1.81 -17.75
N GLU A 349 2.17 -2.54 -18.72
CA GLU A 349 2.70 -3.88 -18.54
C GLU A 349 3.93 -3.90 -17.62
N LEU A 350 4.95 -3.10 -17.94
CA LEU A 350 6.20 -2.99 -17.19
C LEU A 350 6.00 -2.54 -15.75
N LEU A 351 5.02 -1.65 -15.51
CA LEU A 351 4.70 -1.17 -14.17
C LEU A 351 3.66 -2.01 -13.43
N ASP A 352 3.10 -3.04 -14.05
CA ASP A 352 2.00 -3.84 -13.50
C ASP A 352 0.75 -3.00 -13.13
N HIS A 353 0.18 -2.37 -14.15
CA HIS A 353 -1.15 -1.78 -14.12
C HIS A 353 -2.15 -2.77 -14.72
N SER A 354 -3.39 -2.77 -14.22
CA SER A 354 -4.49 -3.55 -14.81
C SER A 354 -5.18 -2.83 -15.97
N SER A 355 -4.86 -1.55 -16.21
CA SER A 355 -5.44 -0.74 -17.28
C SER A 355 -4.50 0.41 -17.65
N THR A 356 -4.65 0.97 -18.85
CA THR A 356 -3.92 2.15 -19.34
C THR A 356 -4.47 3.49 -18.87
N SER A 357 -5.60 3.50 -18.13
CA SER A 357 -6.24 4.72 -17.63
C SER A 357 -5.30 5.67 -16.88
N SER A 358 -4.26 5.11 -16.24
CA SER A 358 -3.24 5.87 -15.50
C SER A 358 -1.94 6.07 -16.27
N THR A 359 -1.72 5.41 -17.41
CA THR A 359 -0.48 5.52 -18.18
C THR A 359 -0.48 6.65 -19.19
N GLY A 360 -1.65 7.05 -19.68
CA GLY A 360 -1.78 8.23 -20.57
C GLY A 360 -1.25 9.53 -19.97
N ILE A 361 -1.18 9.63 -18.64
CA ILE A 361 -0.62 10.80 -17.93
C ILE A 361 0.87 10.98 -18.23
N TYR A 362 1.65 9.89 -18.32
CA TYR A 362 3.10 9.98 -18.55
C TYR A 362 3.43 10.40 -19.98
N ILE A 363 2.61 9.97 -20.95
CA ILE A 363 2.78 10.28 -22.38
C ILE A 363 2.33 11.70 -22.69
N LYS A 364 1.20 12.15 -22.11
CA LYS A 364 0.72 13.54 -22.29
C LYS A 364 1.74 14.59 -21.87
N ASN A 365 2.42 14.34 -20.75
CA ASN A 365 3.49 15.22 -20.28
C ASN A 365 4.64 15.35 -21.31
N LEU A 366 4.90 14.30 -22.08
CA LEU A 366 5.91 14.32 -23.13
C LEU A 366 5.49 15.20 -24.30
N ALA A 367 4.27 15.02 -24.81
CA ALA A 367 3.74 15.81 -25.93
C ALA A 367 3.71 17.31 -25.61
N GLU A 368 3.25 17.69 -24.42
CA GLU A 368 3.22 19.09 -23.97
C GLU A 368 4.64 19.68 -23.72
N SER A 369 5.65 18.84 -23.49
CA SER A 369 7.04 19.28 -23.31
C SER A 369 7.82 19.46 -24.63
N VAL A 370 7.33 18.90 -25.74
CA VAL A 370 7.93 19.04 -27.08
C VAL A 370 7.38 20.27 -27.81
N GLU A 371 6.19 20.75 -27.43
CA GLU A 371 5.56 21.97 -27.95
C GLU A 371 6.01 23.27 -27.25
N ARG A 372 6.93 23.18 -26.27
CA ARG A 372 7.57 24.32 -25.60
C ARG A 372 9.03 24.41 -26.00
#